data_AF-A0AAF0ECC6-F1
#
_entry.id   AF-A0AAF0ECC6-F1
#
_cell.length_a   1.000
_cell.length_b   1.000
_cell.length_c   1.000
_cell.angle_alpha   90.00
_cell.angle_beta   90.00
_cell.angle_gamma   90.00
#
_symmetry.space_group_name_H-M   'P 1'
#
loop_
_entity.id
_entity.type
_entity.pdbx_description
1 polymer ?
#
loop_
_entity_poly.entity_id
_entity_poly.type
_entity_poly.pdbx_seq_one_letter_code
_entity_poly.pdbx_strand_id
1 'polypeptide(L)'
;MPGASVLGTERKDLLAQVWPTWAVCGLYALGTAPTSEDTRLHTELCTIFGTELPLVLLEAQPDRMHWSVWHRAESTWTPGRIDVRPDPTEQVVLKTAMESASYTDELDSMERRDAQRQLHSLTAERRSVAALHERLVEACAYMERLRHDPTAYDALTLRHLATAVAHRRSATSDARATDDACMDALLATFLASSSKNLHTLHDPPPRVK
;
A
#
# COMPACT_ATOMS: atom_id res chain seq x y z
N MET A 1 27.91 26.05 16.79
CA MET A 1 27.29 25.77 15.48
C MET A 1 25.80 26.13 15.57
N PRO A 2 25.37 27.34 15.14
CA PRO A 2 23.99 27.81 15.31
C PRO A 2 23.05 27.56 14.12
N GLY A 3 23.49 26.84 13.08
CA GLY A 3 22.75 26.74 11.80
C GLY A 3 21.59 25.74 11.75
N ALA A 4 21.59 24.69 12.58
CA ALA A 4 20.59 23.62 12.51
C ALA A 4 19.23 24.00 13.13
N SER A 5 19.23 24.86 14.14
CA SER A 5 18.02 25.29 14.86
C SER A 5 17.11 26.20 14.02
N VAL A 6 17.69 27.03 13.16
CA VAL A 6 16.94 27.96 12.29
C VAL A 6 16.20 27.18 11.20
N LEU A 7 16.87 26.22 10.55
CA LEU A 7 16.31 25.43 9.45
C LEU A 7 15.15 24.52 9.89
N GLY A 8 15.21 23.94 11.09
CA GLY A 8 14.13 23.11 11.61
C GLY A 8 12.83 23.89 11.87
N THR A 9 12.96 25.14 12.29
CA THR A 9 11.83 26.01 12.61
C THR A 9 11.19 26.57 11.34
N GLU A 10 12.00 27.03 10.38
CA GLU A 10 11.51 27.51 9.08
C GLU A 10 10.75 26.43 8.29
N ARG A 11 11.25 25.19 8.29
CA ARG A 11 10.58 24.09 7.59
C ARG A 11 9.26 23.69 8.26
N LYS A 12 9.18 23.77 9.58
CA LYS A 12 7.93 23.55 10.33
C LYS A 12 6.88 24.58 9.94
N ASP A 13 7.27 25.85 9.82
CA ASP A 13 6.36 26.93 9.46
C ASP A 13 5.84 26.79 8.02
N LEU A 14 6.70 26.36 7.09
CA LEU A 14 6.28 26.04 5.71
C LEU A 14 5.31 24.85 5.66
N LEU A 15 5.56 23.79 6.44
CA LEU A 15 4.67 22.64 6.52
C LEU A 15 3.31 23.01 7.11
N ALA A 16 3.27 23.90 8.10
CA ALA A 16 2.03 24.36 8.71
C ALA A 16 1.12 25.13 7.73
N GLN A 17 1.68 25.74 6.67
CA GLN A 17 0.88 26.40 5.64
C GLN A 17 0.11 25.41 4.75
N VAL A 18 0.69 24.23 4.49
CA VAL A 18 0.10 23.21 3.61
C VAL A 18 -0.72 22.18 4.39
N TRP A 19 -0.22 21.78 5.55
CA TRP A 19 -0.84 20.77 6.42
C TRP A 19 -1.00 21.31 7.84
N PRO A 20 -2.01 22.18 8.08
CA PRO A 20 -2.20 22.83 9.38
C PRO A 20 -2.58 21.85 10.50
N THR A 21 -3.08 20.67 10.16
CA THR A 21 -3.47 19.62 11.12
C THR A 21 -2.33 18.67 11.46
N TRP A 22 -1.18 18.78 10.79
CA TRP A 22 -0.07 17.83 10.98
C TRP A 22 0.89 18.35 12.05
N ALA A 23 1.31 17.43 12.92
CA ALA A 23 2.31 17.69 13.96
C ALA A 23 3.53 16.80 13.72
N VAL A 24 4.70 17.31 14.12
CA VAL A 24 5.94 16.50 14.13
C VAL A 24 5.77 15.40 15.18
N CYS A 25 5.76 14.14 14.73
CA CYS A 25 5.46 12.98 15.56
C CYS A 25 6.69 12.11 15.87
N GLY A 26 7.85 12.41 15.27
CA GLY A 26 9.05 11.60 15.43
C GLY A 26 10.23 12.14 14.62
N LEU A 27 11.39 11.53 14.86
CA LEU A 27 12.62 11.72 14.12
C LEU A 27 12.99 10.40 13.44
N TYR A 28 13.72 10.44 12.33
CA TYR A 28 14.20 9.23 11.68
C TYR A 28 15.68 9.33 11.30
N ALA A 29 16.38 8.21 11.37
CA ALA A 29 17.75 8.07 10.93
C ALA A 29 18.00 6.68 10.30
N LEU A 30 19.14 6.52 9.63
CA LEU A 30 19.57 5.24 9.06
C LEU A 30 20.42 4.50 10.08
N GLY A 31 20.15 3.21 10.30
CA GLY A 31 20.90 2.38 11.22
C GLY A 31 20.08 1.30 11.91
N THR A 32 20.73 0.55 12.79
CA THR A 32 20.13 -0.58 13.52
C THR A 32 19.89 -0.29 15.00
N ALA A 33 20.71 0.58 15.59
CA ALA A 33 20.61 0.97 17.00
C ALA A 33 21.01 2.45 17.17
N PRO A 34 20.46 3.15 18.19
CA PRO A 34 20.76 4.55 18.42
C PRO A 34 22.23 4.77 18.77
N THR A 35 22.88 5.69 18.07
CA THR A 35 24.28 6.07 18.32
C THR A 35 24.38 7.24 19.32
N SER A 36 25.60 7.54 19.76
CA SER A 36 25.87 8.73 20.57
C SER A 36 25.57 10.04 19.82
N GLU A 37 25.75 10.04 18.51
CA GLU A 37 25.40 11.18 17.65
C GLU A 37 23.88 11.34 17.55
N ASP A 38 23.14 10.24 17.33
CA ASP A 38 21.67 10.26 17.33
C ASP A 38 21.13 10.77 18.67
N THR A 39 21.75 10.37 19.77
CA THR A 39 21.36 10.82 21.12
C THR A 39 21.57 12.33 21.30
N ARG A 40 22.69 12.87 20.78
CA ARG A 40 22.96 14.31 20.81
C ARG A 40 21.90 15.08 19.99
N LEU A 41 21.71 14.69 18.74
CA LEU A 41 20.77 15.35 17.82
C LEU A 41 19.32 15.22 18.30
N HIS A 42 18.94 14.07 18.84
CA HIS A 42 17.63 13.84 19.45
C HIS A 42 17.37 14.82 20.60
N THR A 43 18.36 15.02 21.47
CA THR A 43 18.26 15.99 22.57
C THR A 43 18.04 17.40 22.04
N GLU A 44 18.86 17.84 21.09
CA GLU A 44 18.78 19.18 20.49
C GLU A 44 17.44 19.41 19.77
N LEU A 45 16.92 18.41 19.06
CA LEU A 45 15.64 18.54 18.35
C LEU A 45 14.46 18.49 19.30
N CYS A 46 14.49 17.65 20.34
CA CYS A 46 13.42 17.63 21.35
C CYS A 46 13.35 18.96 22.13
N THR A 47 14.48 19.65 22.37
CA THR A 47 14.44 20.99 22.98
C THR A 47 13.85 22.05 22.04
N ILE A 48 14.11 21.95 20.73
CA ILE A 48 13.52 22.85 19.72
C ILE A 48 12.00 22.64 19.60
N PHE A 49 11.55 21.37 19.60
CA PHE A 49 10.12 21.05 19.47
C PHE A 49 9.34 21.13 20.77
N GLY A 50 10.02 21.12 21.93
CA GLY A 50 9.40 21.17 23.24
C GLY A 50 8.64 19.89 23.62
N THR A 51 8.89 18.79 22.91
CA THR A 51 8.22 17.50 23.11
C THR A 51 9.21 16.35 22.98
N GLU A 52 8.97 15.26 23.72
CA GLU A 52 9.72 14.02 23.55
C GLU A 52 9.21 13.28 22.32
N LEU A 53 10.09 13.15 21.32
CA LEU A 53 9.78 12.50 20.05
C LEU A 53 10.42 11.10 19.98
N PRO A 54 9.72 10.08 19.45
CA PRO A 54 10.34 8.79 19.15
C PRO A 54 11.38 8.92 18.02
N LEU A 55 12.41 8.07 18.07
CA LEU A 55 13.39 7.91 17.00
C LEU A 55 13.10 6.62 16.21
N VAL A 56 12.87 6.76 14.92
CA VAL A 56 12.68 5.67 13.96
C VAL A 56 14.03 5.38 13.28
N LEU A 57 14.52 4.16 13.36
CA LEU A 57 15.71 3.72 12.65
C LEU A 57 15.33 2.81 11.49
N LEU A 58 15.79 3.17 10.30
CA LEU A 58 15.67 2.39 9.08
C LEU A 58 16.96 1.62 8.85
N GLU A 59 16.87 0.31 8.98
CA GLU A 59 17.90 -0.61 8.51
C GLU A 59 17.62 -0.94 7.04
N ALA A 60 18.47 -0.43 6.16
CA ALA A 60 18.41 -0.71 4.73
C ALA A 60 19.48 -1.75 4.39
N GLN A 61 19.07 -3.02 4.32
CA GLN A 61 19.88 -4.09 3.72
C GLN A 61 19.37 -4.36 2.30
N PRO A 62 20.22 -4.87 1.38
CA PRO A 62 19.84 -5.12 -0.01
C PRO A 62 18.60 -6.00 -0.15
N ASP A 63 18.39 -6.95 0.76
CA ASP A 63 17.28 -7.91 0.69
C ASP A 63 16.15 -7.62 1.71
N ARG A 64 16.34 -6.64 2.60
CA ARG A 64 15.39 -6.37 3.69
C ARG A 64 15.47 -4.93 4.16
N MET A 65 14.32 -4.27 4.17
CA MET A 65 14.12 -3.05 4.95
C MET A 65 13.45 -3.38 6.27
N HIS A 66 14.04 -2.93 7.37
CA HIS A 66 13.48 -3.10 8.71
C HIS A 66 13.39 -1.75 9.42
N TRP A 67 12.21 -1.45 9.97
CA TRP A 67 11.98 -0.24 10.74
C TRP A 67 11.91 -0.61 12.21
N SER A 68 12.73 0.05 13.03
CA SER A 68 12.70 -0.06 14.48
C SER A 68 12.40 1.30 15.10
N VAL A 69 11.63 1.33 16.20
CA VAL A 69 11.38 2.57 16.94
C VAL A 69 11.98 2.49 18.31
N TRP A 70 12.51 3.62 18.74
CA TRP A 70 13.19 3.79 20.00
C TRP A 70 12.61 5.01 20.72
N HIS A 71 12.17 4.78 21.95
CA HIS A 71 11.76 5.84 22.86
C HIS A 71 12.87 6.10 23.84
N ARG A 72 13.13 7.37 24.12
CA ARG A 72 14.11 7.75 25.13
C ARG A 72 13.39 7.94 26.46
N ALA A 73 13.75 7.13 27.45
CA ALA A 73 13.35 7.34 28.83
C ALA A 73 14.58 7.77 29.62
N GLU A 74 14.59 9.03 30.06
CA GLU A 74 15.71 9.67 30.76
C GLU A 74 17.01 9.65 29.93
N SER A 75 17.84 8.62 30.14
CA SER A 75 19.14 8.41 29.50
C SER A 75 19.25 7.09 28.73
N THR A 76 18.18 6.30 28.66
CA THR A 76 18.17 4.99 28.03
C THR A 76 17.19 4.91 26.87
N TRP A 77 17.60 4.16 25.85
CA TRP A 77 16.77 3.86 24.69
C TRP A 77 16.00 2.58 24.91
N THR A 78 14.68 2.66 24.75
CA THR A 78 13.76 1.54 24.90
C THR A 78 13.09 1.24 23.55
N PRO A 79 13.10 -0.02 23.08
CA PRO A 79 12.48 -0.36 21.82
C PRO A 79 10.94 -0.27 21.93
N GLY A 80 10.32 0.39 20.95
CA GLY A 80 8.88 0.50 20.78
C GLY A 80 8.37 -0.35 19.62
N ARG A 81 7.06 -0.28 19.38
CA ARG A 81 6.41 -0.89 18.19
C ARG A 81 5.81 0.19 17.32
N ILE A 82 6.04 0.09 16.02
CA ILE A 82 5.33 0.87 15.01
C ILE A 82 4.22 -0.01 14.45
N ASP A 83 2.99 0.48 14.54
CA ASP A 83 1.87 -0.07 13.77
C ASP A 83 1.56 0.93 12.65
N VAL A 84 1.99 0.60 11.42
CA VAL A 84 1.71 1.43 10.25
C VAL A 84 0.32 1.05 9.77
N ARG A 85 -0.65 1.93 10.03
CA ARG A 85 -2.02 1.79 9.54
C ARG A 85 -2.25 2.75 8.38
N PRO A 86 -1.95 2.33 7.13
CA PRO A 86 -2.24 3.16 5.98
C PRO A 86 -3.75 3.39 5.87
N ASP A 87 -4.14 4.56 5.38
CA ASP A 87 -5.52 4.82 4.97
C ASP A 87 -5.96 3.78 3.93
N PRO A 88 -7.22 3.34 3.87
CA PRO A 88 -7.70 2.41 2.84
C PRO A 88 -7.33 2.84 1.41
N THR A 89 -7.34 4.15 1.12
CA THR A 89 -6.97 4.69 -0.20
C THR A 89 -5.48 4.55 -0.45
N GLU A 90 -4.66 4.88 0.55
CA GLU A 90 -3.21 4.73 0.51
C GLU A 90 -2.82 3.26 0.35
N GLN A 91 -3.52 2.34 1.02
CA GLN A 91 -3.25 0.91 0.92
C GLN A 91 -3.44 0.38 -0.52
N VAL A 92 -4.40 0.90 -1.27
CA VAL A 92 -4.60 0.53 -2.69
C VAL A 92 -3.44 1.05 -3.55
N VAL A 93 -3.01 2.29 -3.32
CA VAL A 93 -1.87 2.89 -4.04
C VAL A 93 -0.57 2.15 -3.72
N LEU A 94 -0.32 1.83 -2.45
CA LEU A 94 0.87 1.10 -2.00
C LEU A 94 0.92 -0.31 -2.59
N LYS A 95 -0.23 -1.01 -2.67
CA LYS A 95 -0.30 -2.32 -3.37
C LYS A 95 0.07 -2.17 -4.83
N THR A 96 -0.50 -1.19 -5.52
CA THR A 96 -0.17 -0.90 -6.93
C THR A 96 1.31 -0.58 -7.12
N ALA A 97 1.90 0.23 -6.21
CA ALA A 97 3.31 0.60 -6.25
C ALA A 97 4.22 -0.61 -6.01
N MET A 98 3.87 -1.49 -5.07
CA MET A 98 4.58 -2.74 -4.78
C MET A 98 4.55 -3.68 -6.00
N GLU A 99 3.40 -3.80 -6.65
CA GLU A 99 3.26 -4.57 -7.89
C GLU A 99 4.05 -3.96 -9.05
N SER A 100 4.10 -2.62 -9.15
CA SER A 100 4.88 -1.93 -10.18
C SER A 100 6.39 -2.08 -9.94
N ALA A 101 6.85 -1.97 -8.70
CA ALA A 101 8.25 -2.17 -8.33
C ALA A 101 8.74 -3.59 -8.66
N SER A 102 7.86 -4.59 -8.59
CA SER A 102 8.18 -5.96 -9.04
C SER A 102 8.38 -6.10 -10.55
N TYR A 103 7.98 -5.09 -11.33
CA TYR A 103 7.95 -5.12 -12.79
C TYR A 103 8.96 -4.17 -13.45
N THR A 104 9.45 -3.16 -12.73
CA THR A 104 10.29 -2.06 -13.27
C THR A 104 11.73 -2.42 -13.59
N ASP A 105 12.12 -3.70 -13.61
CA ASP A 105 13.45 -4.09 -14.11
C ASP A 105 13.55 -3.98 -15.64
N GLU A 106 12.41 -3.89 -16.34
CA GLU A 106 12.38 -3.73 -17.79
C GLU A 106 11.22 -2.82 -18.24
N LEU A 107 11.51 -1.90 -19.16
CA LEU A 107 10.59 -1.08 -19.99
C LEU A 107 10.30 0.38 -19.58
N ASP A 108 10.95 1.26 -20.34
CA ASP A 108 10.75 2.70 -20.41
C ASP A 108 9.92 3.03 -21.69
N SER A 109 8.61 3.32 -21.57
CA SER A 109 7.86 4.17 -22.52
C SER A 109 6.46 4.55 -22.03
N MET A 110 6.02 5.78 -22.34
CA MET A 110 4.79 6.40 -21.81
C MET A 110 3.48 5.87 -22.42
N GLU A 111 3.48 5.45 -23.69
CA GLU A 111 2.31 4.85 -24.37
C GLU A 111 1.98 3.45 -23.82
N ARG A 112 2.96 2.77 -23.22
CA ARG A 112 2.73 1.49 -22.55
C ARG A 112 1.97 1.67 -21.23
N ARG A 113 1.91 2.85 -20.62
CA ARG A 113 1.29 3.04 -19.30
C ARG A 113 -0.21 2.78 -19.28
N ASP A 114 -0.96 3.10 -20.33
CA ASP A 114 -2.42 2.85 -20.37
C ASP A 114 -2.74 1.38 -20.67
N ALA A 115 -2.00 0.75 -21.60
CA ALA A 115 -2.06 -0.70 -21.79
C ALA A 115 -1.60 -1.44 -20.53
N GLN A 116 -0.58 -0.93 -19.84
CA GLN A 116 -0.05 -1.46 -18.60
C GLN A 116 -1.04 -1.26 -17.44
N ARG A 117 -1.83 -0.19 -17.38
CA ARG A 117 -2.94 -0.06 -16.40
C ARG A 117 -4.03 -1.11 -16.61
N GLN A 118 -4.43 -1.35 -17.85
CA GLN A 118 -5.41 -2.40 -18.18
C GLN A 118 -4.85 -3.80 -17.91
N LEU A 119 -3.59 -4.05 -18.27
CA LEU A 119 -2.88 -5.28 -17.93
C LEU A 119 -2.67 -5.41 -16.42
N HIS A 120 -2.45 -4.32 -15.67
CA HIS A 120 -2.37 -4.32 -14.21
C HIS A 120 -3.69 -4.74 -13.58
N SER A 121 -4.83 -4.22 -14.06
CA SER A 121 -6.14 -4.67 -13.58
C SER A 121 -6.33 -6.18 -13.80
N LEU A 122 -6.05 -6.66 -15.02
CA LEU A 122 -6.22 -8.08 -15.37
C LEU A 122 -5.20 -8.99 -14.66
N THR A 123 -3.98 -8.52 -14.44
CA THR A 123 -2.94 -9.29 -13.72
C THR A 123 -3.18 -9.28 -12.22
N ALA A 124 -3.66 -8.18 -11.64
CA ALA A 124 -4.09 -8.12 -10.24
C ALA A 124 -5.28 -9.04 -10.01
N GLU A 125 -6.27 -9.05 -10.90
CA GLU A 125 -7.37 -10.02 -10.89
C GLU A 125 -6.84 -11.46 -10.98
N ARG A 126 -5.98 -11.75 -11.97
CA ARG A 126 -5.38 -13.09 -12.11
C ARG A 126 -4.60 -13.53 -10.88
N ARG A 127 -3.83 -12.63 -10.25
CA ARG A 127 -3.09 -12.90 -9.01
C ARG A 127 -4.03 -13.12 -7.84
N SER A 128 -5.10 -12.33 -7.72
CA SER A 128 -6.11 -12.54 -6.69
C SER A 128 -6.81 -13.89 -6.83
N VAL A 129 -7.08 -14.31 -8.07
CA VAL A 129 -7.64 -15.64 -8.39
C VAL A 129 -6.64 -16.74 -8.07
N ALA A 130 -5.36 -16.58 -8.40
CA ALA A 130 -4.31 -17.53 -8.06
C ALA A 130 -4.14 -17.67 -6.54
N ALA A 131 -4.10 -16.55 -5.81
CA ALA A 131 -4.03 -16.56 -4.34
C ALA A 131 -5.29 -17.19 -3.71
N LEU A 132 -6.46 -16.95 -4.28
CA LEU A 132 -7.69 -17.62 -3.85
C LEU A 132 -7.64 -19.12 -4.14
N HIS A 133 -7.11 -19.52 -5.29
CA HIS A 133 -6.91 -20.92 -5.64
C HIS A 133 -5.96 -21.63 -4.67
N GLU A 134 -4.80 -21.04 -4.38
CA GLU A 134 -3.84 -21.57 -3.40
C GLU A 134 -4.48 -21.74 -2.02
N ARG A 135 -5.22 -20.73 -1.55
CA ARG A 135 -5.95 -20.78 -0.27
C ARG A 135 -7.03 -21.86 -0.25
N LEU A 136 -7.73 -22.08 -1.37
CA LEU A 136 -8.72 -23.15 -1.49
C LEU A 136 -8.06 -24.52 -1.47
N VAL A 137 -6.92 -24.69 -2.15
CA VAL A 137 -6.14 -25.93 -2.11
C VAL A 137 -5.69 -26.24 -0.68
N GLU A 138 -5.20 -25.22 0.05
CA GLU A 138 -4.81 -25.37 1.45
C GLU A 138 -5.99 -25.72 2.36
N ALA A 139 -7.15 -25.09 2.16
CA ALA A 139 -8.38 -25.41 2.89
C ALA A 139 -8.88 -26.84 2.62
N CYS A 140 -8.83 -27.30 1.37
CA CYS A 140 -9.15 -28.68 1.01
C CYS A 140 -8.17 -29.67 1.67
N ALA A 141 -6.87 -29.39 1.61
CA ALA A 141 -5.85 -30.21 2.26
C ALA A 141 -6.00 -30.22 3.79
N TYR A 142 -6.50 -29.14 4.39
CA TYR A 142 -6.84 -29.11 5.82
C TYR A 142 -8.04 -30.00 6.14
N MET A 143 -9.11 -29.96 5.35
CA MET A 143 -10.27 -30.84 5.53
C MET A 143 -9.91 -32.32 5.33
N GLU A 144 -9.05 -32.64 4.37
CA GLU A 144 -8.54 -34.00 4.16
C GLU A 144 -7.70 -34.46 5.34
N ARG A 145 -6.83 -33.61 5.89
CA ARG A 145 -6.06 -33.90 7.11
C ARG A 145 -6.97 -34.15 8.30
N LEU A 146 -7.99 -33.32 8.50
CA LEU A 146 -8.96 -33.49 9.59
C LEU A 146 -9.75 -34.80 9.47
N ARG A 147 -10.00 -35.28 8.24
CA ARG A 147 -10.66 -36.57 8.01
C ARG A 147 -9.79 -37.76 8.45
N HIS A 148 -8.47 -37.65 8.35
CA HIS A 148 -7.53 -38.72 8.72
C HIS A 148 -7.03 -38.61 10.17
N ASP A 149 -6.98 -37.40 10.72
CA ASP A 149 -6.59 -37.14 12.11
C ASP A 149 -7.59 -36.18 12.79
N PRO A 150 -8.53 -36.70 13.61
CA PRO A 150 -9.52 -35.88 14.30
C PRO A 150 -8.95 -35.07 15.47
N THR A 151 -7.67 -35.27 15.84
CA THR A 151 -7.04 -34.53 16.94
C THR A 151 -6.58 -33.12 16.55
N ALA A 152 -6.45 -32.85 15.25
CA ALA A 152 -6.13 -31.52 14.69
C ALA A 152 -7.36 -30.61 14.51
N TYR A 153 -8.45 -30.89 15.22
CA TYR A 153 -9.71 -30.15 15.13
C TYR A 153 -9.57 -28.73 15.67
N ASP A 154 -9.73 -27.74 14.78
CA ASP A 154 -9.85 -26.33 15.14
C ASP A 154 -11.24 -25.80 14.74
N ALA A 155 -12.07 -25.57 15.76
CA ALA A 155 -13.43 -25.07 15.60
C ALA A 155 -13.48 -23.67 14.95
N LEU A 156 -12.45 -22.84 15.15
CA LEU A 156 -12.42 -21.47 14.65
C LEU A 156 -12.21 -21.46 13.13
N THR A 157 -11.24 -22.23 12.65
CA THR A 157 -10.96 -22.39 11.22
C THR A 157 -12.15 -23.00 10.48
N LEU A 158 -12.78 -24.05 11.02
CA LEU A 158 -13.98 -24.65 10.42
C LEU A 158 -15.17 -23.70 10.37
N ARG A 159 -15.36 -22.86 11.41
CA ARG A 159 -16.41 -21.84 11.41
C ARG A 159 -16.16 -20.81 10.31
N HIS A 160 -14.93 -20.34 10.15
CA HIS A 160 -14.58 -19.41 9.08
C HIS A 160 -14.81 -20.00 7.69
N LEU A 161 -14.42 -21.27 7.48
CA LEU A 161 -14.70 -21.98 6.24
C LEU A 161 -16.20 -22.14 5.98
N ALA A 162 -16.98 -22.51 7.01
CA ALA A 162 -18.44 -22.63 6.91
C ALA A 162 -19.10 -21.28 6.57
N THR A 163 -18.65 -20.18 7.19
CA THR A 163 -19.14 -18.84 6.85
C THR A 163 -18.76 -18.42 5.44
N ALA A 164 -17.54 -18.74 4.97
CA ALA A 164 -17.11 -18.43 3.61
C ALA A 164 -17.95 -19.18 2.56
N VAL A 165 -18.29 -20.45 2.83
CA VAL A 165 -19.18 -21.24 1.98
C VAL A 165 -20.62 -20.70 2.03
N ALA A 166 -21.11 -20.32 3.21
CA ALA A 166 -22.45 -19.75 3.38
C ALA A 166 -22.61 -18.38 2.70
N HIS A 167 -21.55 -17.57 2.68
CA HIS A 167 -21.53 -16.26 2.00
C HIS A 167 -21.21 -16.35 0.50
N ARG A 168 -21.04 -17.55 -0.06
CA ARG A 168 -20.88 -17.72 -1.50
C ARG A 168 -22.18 -17.30 -2.20
N ARG A 169 -22.11 -16.25 -3.03
CA ARG A 169 -23.22 -15.86 -3.91
C ARG A 169 -23.68 -17.05 -4.76
N SER A 170 -24.99 -17.29 -4.81
CA SER A 170 -25.55 -18.37 -5.61
C SER A 170 -25.45 -18.01 -7.09
N ALA A 171 -24.69 -18.78 -7.86
CA ALA A 171 -24.47 -18.57 -9.29
C ALA A 171 -25.76 -18.58 -10.13
N THR A 172 -26.87 -19.09 -9.59
CA THR A 172 -28.13 -19.25 -10.31
C THR A 172 -29.03 -18.01 -10.31
N SER A 173 -28.82 -17.05 -9.41
CA SER A 173 -29.73 -15.90 -9.26
C SER A 173 -29.35 -14.69 -10.12
N ASP A 174 -28.07 -14.55 -10.48
CA ASP A 174 -27.53 -13.28 -10.97
C ASP A 174 -27.18 -13.26 -12.47
N ALA A 175 -27.33 -14.37 -13.20
CA ALA A 175 -26.92 -14.47 -14.60
C ALA A 175 -27.56 -13.40 -15.51
N ARG A 176 -28.82 -13.01 -15.25
CA ARG A 176 -29.49 -11.91 -15.97
C ARG A 176 -28.96 -10.53 -15.58
N ALA A 177 -28.69 -10.31 -14.30
CA ALA A 177 -28.17 -9.02 -13.81
C ALA A 177 -26.72 -8.77 -14.26
N THR A 178 -25.93 -9.83 -14.45
CA THR A 178 -24.57 -9.73 -14.98
C THR A 178 -24.54 -9.46 -16.49
N ASP A 179 -25.49 -9.99 -17.25
CA ASP A 179 -25.58 -9.75 -18.70
C ASP A 179 -25.98 -8.29 -19.01
N ASP A 180 -26.96 -7.74 -18.29
CA ASP A 180 -27.37 -6.33 -18.46
C ASP A 180 -26.24 -5.36 -18.09
N ALA A 181 -25.55 -5.61 -16.97
CA ALA A 181 -24.40 -4.81 -16.54
C ALA A 181 -23.21 -4.90 -17.53
N CYS A 182 -23.01 -6.06 -18.16
CA CYS A 182 -22.01 -6.27 -19.20
C CYS A 182 -22.34 -5.45 -20.46
N MET A 183 -23.60 -5.51 -20.91
CA MET A 183 -24.07 -4.76 -22.06
C MET A 183 -23.95 -3.24 -21.86
N ASP A 184 -24.27 -2.74 -20.66
CA ASP A 184 -24.11 -1.32 -20.33
C ASP A 184 -22.64 -0.89 -20.33
N ALA A 185 -21.72 -1.73 -19.81
CA ALA A 185 -20.30 -1.45 -19.83
C ALA A 185 -19.73 -1.45 -21.28
N LEU A 186 -20.19 -2.37 -22.13
CA LEU A 186 -19.82 -2.41 -23.55
C LEU A 186 -20.32 -1.16 -24.31
N LEU A 187 -21.55 -0.74 -24.04
CA LEU A 187 -22.12 0.46 -24.65
C LEU A 187 -21.37 1.72 -24.18
N ALA A 188 -21.07 1.84 -22.90
CA ALA A 188 -20.31 2.96 -22.35
C ALA A 188 -18.90 3.05 -22.95
N THR A 189 -18.19 1.92 -23.07
CA THR A 189 -16.86 1.87 -23.70
C THR A 189 -16.91 2.22 -25.19
N PHE A 190 -17.93 1.76 -25.91
CA PHE A 190 -18.16 2.14 -27.31
C PHE A 190 -18.41 3.64 -27.49
N LEU A 191 -19.28 4.23 -26.65
CA LEU A 191 -19.56 5.67 -26.68
C LEU A 191 -18.32 6.50 -26.34
N ALA A 192 -17.53 6.09 -25.35
CA ALA A 192 -16.28 6.76 -24.99
C ALA A 192 -15.26 6.73 -26.15
N SER A 193 -15.12 5.58 -26.82
CA SER A 193 -14.26 5.44 -28.00
C SER A 193 -14.74 6.32 -29.15
N SER A 194 -16.05 6.33 -29.41
CA SER A 194 -16.67 7.15 -30.45
C SER A 194 -16.50 8.65 -30.17
N SER A 195 -16.66 9.09 -28.92
CA SER A 195 -16.40 10.47 -28.49
C SER A 195 -14.93 10.85 -28.67
N LYS A 196 -14.00 9.94 -28.37
CA LYS A 196 -12.57 10.16 -28.59
C LYS A 196 -12.24 10.32 -30.06
N ASN A 197 -12.82 9.48 -30.93
CA ASN A 197 -12.63 9.55 -32.38
C ASN A 197 -13.18 10.86 -32.96
N LEU A 198 -14.35 11.31 -32.50
CA LEU A 198 -14.93 12.60 -32.88
C LEU A 198 -14.06 13.78 -32.41
N HIS A 199 -13.51 13.70 -31.20
CA HIS A 199 -12.58 14.71 -30.69
C HIS A 199 -11.30 14.78 -31.52
N THR A 200 -10.70 13.65 -31.88
CA THR A 200 -9.51 13.61 -32.75
C THR A 200 -9.77 14.09 -34.18
N LEU A 201 -11.01 13.97 -34.68
CA LEU A 201 -11.41 14.52 -35.98
C LEU A 201 -11.66 16.03 -35.93
N HIS A 202 -12.03 16.57 -34.76
CA HIS A 202 -12.22 17.99 -34.54
C HIS A 202 -10.89 18.73 -34.30
N ASP A 203 -9.84 18.04 -33.86
CA ASP A 203 -8.52 18.64 -33.68
C ASP A 203 -7.83 18.86 -35.04
N PRO A 204 -7.59 20.13 -35.47
CA PRO A 204 -6.96 20.39 -36.75
C PRO A 204 -5.50 19.92 -36.74
N PRO A 205 -4.96 19.40 -37.86
CA PRO A 205 -3.55 19.02 -37.93
C PRO A 205 -2.67 20.24 -37.63
N PRO A 206 -1.51 20.05 -36.95
CA PRO A 206 -0.62 21.16 -36.65
C PRO A 206 -0.25 21.85 -37.96
N ARG A 207 -0.52 23.15 -38.05
CA ARG A 207 -0.12 23.98 -39.20
C ARG A 207 1.40 23.93 -39.28
N VAL A 208 1.92 23.16 -40.23
CA VAL A 208 3.33 23.13 -40.60
C VAL A 208 3.73 24.56 -40.97
N LYS A 209 4.65 25.15 -40.20
CA LYS A 209 5.31 26.41 -40.55
C LYS A 209 6.45 26.15 -41.52
#